data_AF-A0A0G0CA52-F1
#
_entry.id   AF-A0A0G0CA52-F1
#
_cell.length_a   1.000
_cell.length_b   1.000
_cell.length_c   1.000
_cell.angle_alpha   90.00
_cell.angle_beta   90.00
_cell.angle_gamma   90.00
#
_symmetry.space_group_name_H-M   'P 1'
#
loop_
_entity.id
_entity.type
_entity.pdbx_description
1 polymer ?
#
loop_
_entity_poly.entity_id
_entity_poly.type
_entity_poly.pdbx_seq_one_letter_code
_entity_poly.pdbx_strand_id
1 'polypeptide(L)'
;MGRLEDLRINAYLSEVARGYTNSAFIADSLFPTVESDLEKVEIFEFNKEAFQVYGTERAIRAESNVVSPKRFNKKLTTLTEHDLAYPIDYREEEESKKVKLQLHATNVVTEGLKLKQEKQCADLVQDPAN
;
A
#
# COMPACT_ATOMS: atom_id res chain seq x y z
N MET A 1 8.27 -12.52 -26.58
CA MET A 1 7.42 -12.27 -25.39
C MET A 1 6.56 -11.07 -25.73
N GLY A 2 5.22 -11.12 -25.71
CA GLY A 2 4.45 -9.90 -26.03
C GLY A 2 3.08 -10.03 -26.70
N ARG A 3 2.38 -11.17 -26.63
CA ARG A 3 0.94 -11.19 -26.98
C ARG A 3 0.09 -11.89 -25.93
N LEU A 4 0.60 -12.99 -25.36
CA LEU A 4 -0.07 -13.72 -24.27
C LEU A 4 0.07 -13.02 -22.90
N GLU A 5 1.14 -12.27 -22.67
CA GLU A 5 1.31 -11.45 -21.45
C GLU A 5 0.40 -10.23 -21.47
N ASP A 6 0.31 -9.53 -22.61
CA ASP A 6 -0.64 -8.42 -22.82
C ASP A 6 -2.11 -8.87 -22.74
N LEU A 7 -2.40 -10.14 -23.03
CA LEU A 7 -3.74 -10.70 -22.85
C LEU A 7 -4.07 -11.01 -21.39
N ARG A 8 -3.06 -11.18 -20.51
CA ARG A 8 -3.27 -11.45 -19.08
C ARG A 8 -3.51 -10.18 -18.27
N ILE A 9 -2.91 -9.05 -18.66
CA ILE A 9 -3.05 -7.78 -17.95
C ILE A 9 -3.81 -6.80 -18.83
N ASN A 10 -5.07 -6.55 -18.51
CA ASN A 10 -5.87 -5.55 -19.23
C ASN A 10 -5.51 -4.15 -18.73
N ALA A 11 -4.74 -3.41 -19.54
CA ALA A 11 -4.29 -2.05 -19.22
C ALA A 11 -5.45 -1.10 -18.84
N TYR A 12 -6.61 -1.23 -19.50
CA TYR A 12 -7.78 -0.37 -19.23
C TYR A 12 -8.38 -0.64 -17.84
N LEU A 13 -8.58 -1.91 -17.50
CA LEU A 13 -9.13 -2.29 -16.19
C LEU A 13 -8.13 -2.02 -15.06
N SER A 14 -6.82 -2.12 -15.33
CA SER A 14 -5.78 -1.75 -14.38
C SER A 14 -5.82 -0.26 -14.04
N GLU A 15 -6.07 0.64 -14.99
CA GLU A 15 -6.22 2.07 -14.68
C GLU A 15 -7.47 2.36 -13.84
N VAL A 16 -8.57 1.67 -14.12
CA VAL A 16 -9.79 1.79 -13.32
C VAL A 16 -9.55 1.34 -11.89
N ALA A 17 -8.86 0.21 -11.71
CA ALA A 17 -8.48 -0.31 -10.41
C ALA A 17 -7.54 0.65 -9.66
N ARG A 18 -6.56 1.25 -10.33
CA ARG A 18 -5.65 2.25 -9.74
C ARG A 18 -6.38 3.53 -9.33
N GLY A 19 -7.34 3.99 -10.14
CA GLY A 19 -8.16 5.18 -9.85
C GLY A 19 -9.24 4.95 -8.80
N TYR A 20 -9.46 3.70 -8.37
CA TYR A 20 -10.49 3.39 -7.39
C TYR A 20 -10.16 4.00 -6.03
N THR A 21 -11.04 4.86 -5.52
CA THR A 21 -10.89 5.51 -4.21
C THR A 21 -12.20 5.40 -3.44
N ASN A 22 -12.10 5.14 -2.13
CA ASN A 22 -13.22 5.16 -1.22
C ASN A 22 -12.90 6.15 -0.10
N SER A 23 -13.69 7.22 0.01
CA SER A 23 -13.47 8.30 0.98
C SER A 23 -13.71 7.89 2.43
N ALA A 24 -14.28 6.70 2.67
CA ALA A 24 -14.49 6.17 4.02
C ALA A 24 -13.26 5.46 4.59
N PHE A 25 -12.28 5.09 3.76
CA PHE A 25 -11.05 4.42 4.19
C PHE A 25 -10.05 5.42 4.76
N ILE A 26 -9.42 5.05 5.88
CA ILE A 26 -8.51 5.92 6.63
C ILE A 26 -7.12 5.26 6.71
N ALA A 27 -6.98 3.97 6.37
CA ALA A 27 -5.70 3.26 6.42
C ALA A 27 -4.59 3.98 5.66
N ASP A 28 -4.86 4.50 4.45
CA ASP A 28 -3.85 5.22 3.65
C ASP A 28 -3.37 6.52 4.32
N SER A 29 -4.17 7.13 5.19
CA SER A 29 -3.77 8.31 5.97
C SER A 29 -2.94 7.96 7.20
N LEU A 30 -3.08 6.75 7.74
CA LEU A 30 -2.33 6.25 8.90
C LEU A 30 -1.01 5.60 8.45
N PHE A 31 -1.06 4.81 7.38
CA PHE A 31 0.05 4.07 6.81
C PHE A 31 0.21 4.44 5.33
N PRO A 32 1.16 5.33 4.97
CA PRO A 32 1.41 5.63 3.57
C PRO A 32 1.98 4.40 2.85
N THR A 33 1.56 4.21 1.60
CA THR A 33 2.04 3.11 0.75
C THR A 33 3.48 3.34 0.32
N VAL A 34 4.30 2.29 0.43
CA VAL A 34 5.70 2.27 -0.01
C VAL A 34 5.86 1.13 -0.99
N GLU A 35 6.44 1.40 -2.15
CA GLU A 35 6.71 0.39 -3.17
C GLU A 35 7.98 -0.39 -2.82
N SER A 36 7.93 -1.72 -2.97
CA SER A 36 9.07 -2.61 -2.75
C SER A 36 9.09 -3.72 -3.80
N ASP A 37 10.25 -3.94 -4.42
CA ASP A 37 10.43 -5.02 -5.40
C ASP A 37 10.55 -6.42 -4.75
N LEU A 38 10.86 -6.47 -3.45
CA LEU A 38 11.11 -7.70 -2.71
C LEU A 38 9.94 -8.01 -1.77
N GLU A 39 9.58 -9.28 -1.68
CA GLU A 39 8.55 -9.76 -0.75
C GLU A 39 8.99 -9.63 0.72
N LYS A 40 10.29 -9.71 0.99
CA LYS A 40 10.87 -9.50 2.33
C LYS A 40 11.41 -8.09 2.43
N VAL A 41 10.83 -7.31 3.34
CA VAL A 41 11.19 -5.92 3.55
C VAL A 41 11.73 -5.75 4.97
N GLU A 42 12.91 -5.13 5.08
CA GLU A 42 13.46 -4.68 6.35
C GLU A 42 12.96 -3.26 6.62
N ILE A 43 12.08 -3.12 7.60
CA ILE A 43 11.59 -1.82 8.06
C ILE A 43 12.52 -1.30 9.14
N PHE A 44 12.98 -0.06 8.98
CA PHE A 44 13.77 0.62 10.00
C PHE A 44 12.85 1.16 11.09
N GLU A 45 13.11 0.77 12.35
CA GLU A 45 12.39 1.35 13.48
C GLU A 45 12.96 2.74 13.79
N PHE A 46 12.09 3.74 13.78
CA PHE A 46 12.45 5.09 14.19
C PHE A 46 12.64 5.12 15.71
N ASN A 47 13.90 5.13 16.13
CA ASN A 47 14.25 5.28 17.53
C ASN A 47 13.95 6.71 18.01
N LYS A 48 13.97 6.91 19.34
CA LYS A 48 13.79 8.22 20.00
C LYS A 48 14.70 9.33 19.44
N GLU A 49 15.82 8.96 18.82
CA GLU A 49 16.74 9.87 18.13
C GLU A 49 16.09 10.58 16.93
N ALA A 50 15.22 9.89 16.17
CA ALA A 50 14.53 10.44 15.00
C ALA A 50 13.46 11.49 15.38
N PHE A 51 12.94 11.42 16.61
CA PHE A 51 11.91 12.32 17.12
C PHE A 51 12.47 13.37 18.09
N GLN A 52 13.79 13.43 18.27
CA GLN A 52 14.41 14.43 19.13
C GLN A 52 14.51 15.77 18.40
N VAL A 53 14.07 16.84 19.07
CA VAL A 53 14.25 18.20 18.57
C VAL A 53 15.71 18.61 18.80
N TYR A 54 16.46 18.80 17.72
CA TYR A 54 17.83 19.30 17.77
C TYR A 54 17.86 20.82 17.57
N GLY A 55 18.68 21.52 18.34
CA GLY A 55 19.03 22.91 18.03
C GLY A 55 19.86 22.94 16.75
N THR A 56 19.25 23.34 15.64
CA THR A 56 19.91 23.41 14.33
C THR A 56 20.62 24.73 14.10
N GLU A 57 20.33 25.75 14.90
CA GLU A 57 20.96 27.06 14.80
C GLU A 57 22.43 26.99 15.28
N ARG A 58 23.34 27.40 14.39
CA ARG A 58 24.77 27.50 14.66
C ARG A 58 25.18 28.97 14.66
N ALA A 59 25.80 29.42 15.73
CA ALA A 59 26.33 30.78 15.82
C ALA A 59 27.53 30.98 14.85
N ILE A 60 27.70 32.21 14.35
CA ILE A 60 28.82 32.58 13.48
C ILE A 60 30.14 32.34 14.22
N ARG A 61 31.05 31.55 13.62
CA ARG A 61 32.34 31.09 14.18
C ARG A 61 32.25 30.03 15.31
N ALA A 62 31.09 29.44 15.60
CA ALA A 62 30.99 28.32 16.54
C ALA A 62 31.35 26.98 15.88
N GLU A 63 31.72 25.96 16.68
CA GLU A 63 31.89 24.59 16.22
C GLU A 63 30.57 24.02 15.66
N SER A 64 30.66 22.99 14.80
CA SER A 64 29.47 22.41 14.19
C SER A 64 28.67 21.61 15.21
N ASN A 65 27.34 21.68 15.15
CA ASN A 65 26.48 20.78 15.92
C ASN A 65 26.68 19.36 15.38
N VAL A 66 27.13 18.43 16.23
CA VAL A 66 27.37 17.02 15.88
C VAL A 66 26.38 16.15 16.65
N VAL A 67 25.62 15.32 15.93
CA VAL A 67 24.75 14.30 16.52
C VAL A 67 25.54 13.00 16.61
N SER A 68 25.48 12.34 17.77
CA SER A 68 26.16 11.05 17.99
C SER A 68 25.25 9.92 17.50
N PRO A 69 25.67 9.10 16.53
CA PRO A 69 24.81 8.05 15.97
C PRO A 69 24.54 6.95 16.99
N LYS A 70 23.27 6.60 17.25
CA LYS A 70 22.91 5.37 17.98
C LYS A 70 22.65 4.21 17.03
N ARG A 71 22.65 3.00 17.60
CA ARG A 71 22.28 1.78 16.86
C ARG A 71 20.83 1.86 16.40
N PHE A 72 20.59 1.54 15.14
CA PHE A 72 19.27 1.35 14.57
C PHE A 72 18.79 -0.08 14.81
N ASN A 73 17.48 -0.25 14.99
CA ASN A 73 16.86 -1.58 15.01
C ASN A 73 16.14 -1.83 13.67
N LYS A 74 16.10 -3.09 13.25
CA LYS A 74 15.46 -3.51 11.99
C LYS A 74 14.36 -4.51 12.30
N LYS A 75 13.17 -4.26 11.80
CA LYS A 75 12.05 -5.19 11.84
C LYS A 75 11.88 -5.85 10.48
N LEU A 76 12.05 -7.17 10.43
CA LEU A 76 11.78 -7.96 9.22
C LEU A 76 10.28 -8.18 9.08
N THR A 77 9.73 -7.80 7.93
CA THR A 77 8.35 -8.05 7.54
C THR A 77 8.33 -8.80 6.22
N THR A 78 7.42 -9.75 6.07
CA THR A 78 7.18 -10.49 4.83
C THR A 78 5.81 -10.09 4.30
N LEU A 79 5.75 -9.67 3.05
CA LEU A 79 4.51 -9.39 2.33
C LEU A 79 3.85 -10.70 1.92
N THR A 80 2.53 -10.79 2.03
CA THR A 80 1.76 -11.96 1.58
C THR A 80 0.88 -11.58 0.40
N GLU A 81 0.83 -12.44 -0.62
CA GLU A 81 -0.03 -12.24 -1.77
C GLU A 81 -1.52 -12.35 -1.39
N HIS A 82 -2.32 -11.42 -1.90
CA HIS A 82 -3.77 -11.40 -1.75
C HIS A 82 -4.42 -11.19 -3.12
N ASP A 83 -5.14 -12.20 -3.59
CA ASP A 83 -5.89 -12.18 -4.83
C ASP A 83 -7.38 -12.43 -4.58
N LEU A 84 -8.22 -11.94 -5.49
CA LEU A 84 -9.65 -12.20 -5.49
C LEU A 84 -10.18 -12.17 -6.92
N ALA A 85 -11.00 -13.14 -7.28
CA ALA A 85 -11.56 -13.29 -8.61
C ALA A 85 -13.09 -13.21 -8.56
N TYR A 86 -13.67 -12.46 -9.49
CA TYR A 86 -15.12 -12.38 -9.68
C TYR A 86 -15.51 -13.16 -10.95
N PRO A 87 -16.28 -14.25 -10.83
CA PRO A 87 -16.71 -15.03 -11.99
C PRO A 87 -17.76 -14.26 -12.80
N ILE A 88 -17.62 -14.27 -14.12
CA ILE A 88 -18.56 -13.68 -15.08
C ILE A 88 -19.00 -14.78 -16.04
N ASP A 89 -20.30 -14.97 -16.24
CA ASP A 89 -20.82 -15.88 -17.26
C ASP A 89 -20.72 -15.22 -18.65
N TYR A 90 -20.32 -16.00 -19.65
CA TYR A 90 -20.22 -15.55 -21.05
C TYR A 90 -21.58 -15.09 -21.59
N ARG A 91 -22.70 -15.66 -21.12
CA ARG A 91 -24.05 -15.24 -21.54
C ARG A 91 -24.40 -13.84 -21.02
N GLU A 92 -24.08 -13.59 -19.76
CA GLU A 92 -24.30 -12.27 -19.14
C GLU A 92 -23.39 -11.21 -19.77
N GLU A 93 -22.18 -11.59 -20.15
CA GLU A 93 -21.23 -10.72 -20.85
C GLU A 93 -21.66 -10.38 -22.29
N GLU A 94 -22.35 -11.30 -22.98
CA GLU A 94 -22.92 -11.05 -24.31
C GLU A 94 -24.16 -10.16 -24.26
N GLU A 95 -25.01 -10.29 -23.23
CA GLU A 95 -26.21 -9.47 -23.06
C GLU A 95 -25.92 -8.08 -22.50
N SER A 96 -24.98 -7.97 -21.55
CA SER A 96 -24.57 -6.71 -20.95
C SER A 96 -23.42 -6.12 -21.74
N LYS A 97 -23.64 -4.99 -22.45
CA LYS A 97 -22.60 -4.17 -23.13
C LYS A 97 -21.23 -4.28 -22.42
N LYS A 98 -20.36 -5.18 -22.90
CA LYS A 98 -19.18 -5.80 -22.24
C LYS A 98 -18.44 -4.98 -21.17
N VAL A 99 -18.29 -3.68 -21.40
CA VAL A 99 -17.54 -2.77 -20.53
C VAL A 99 -18.19 -2.58 -19.15
N LYS A 100 -19.53 -2.56 -19.02
CA LYS A 100 -20.17 -2.22 -17.74
C LYS A 100 -20.02 -3.31 -16.68
N LEU A 101 -20.14 -4.57 -17.07
CA LEU A 101 -20.11 -5.70 -16.15
C LEU A 101 -18.69 -5.96 -15.64
N GLN A 102 -17.69 -5.89 -16.53
CA GLN A 102 -16.28 -5.99 -16.17
C GLN A 102 -15.85 -4.85 -15.23
N LEU A 103 -16.27 -3.61 -15.48
CA LEU A 103 -16.00 -2.48 -14.57
C LEU A 103 -16.59 -2.70 -13.17
N HIS A 104 -17.84 -3.19 -13.11
CA HIS A 104 -18.47 -3.50 -11.83
C HIS A 104 -17.71 -4.59 -11.08
N ALA A 105 -17.36 -5.68 -11.78
CA ALA A 105 -16.55 -6.75 -11.23
C ALA A 105 -15.20 -6.24 -10.71
N THR A 106 -14.48 -5.43 -11.49
CA THR A 106 -13.22 -4.81 -11.06
C THR A 106 -13.41 -4.00 -9.78
N ASN A 107 -14.43 -3.14 -9.71
CA ASN A 107 -14.69 -2.33 -8.52
C ASN A 107 -15.01 -3.17 -7.27
N VAL A 108 -15.80 -4.24 -7.42
CA VAL A 108 -16.14 -5.16 -6.32
C VAL A 108 -14.89 -5.86 -5.79
N VAL A 109 -14.03 -6.35 -6.69
CA VAL A 109 -12.78 -7.01 -6.32
C VAL A 109 -11.82 -6.04 -5.63
N THR A 110 -11.65 -4.83 -6.19
CA THR A 110 -10.77 -3.81 -5.60
C THR A 110 -11.27 -3.35 -4.23
N GLU A 111 -12.58 -3.16 -4.07
CA GLU A 111 -13.17 -2.80 -2.77
C GLU A 111 -12.94 -3.90 -1.74
N GLY A 112 -13.14 -5.16 -2.10
CA GLY A 112 -12.92 -6.29 -1.19
C GLY A 112 -11.47 -6.37 -0.68
N LEU A 113 -10.50 -6.13 -1.56
CA LEU A 113 -9.08 -6.09 -1.19
C LEU A 113 -8.77 -4.91 -0.27
N LYS A 114 -9.24 -3.70 -0.62
CA LYS A 114 -9.03 -2.49 0.20
C LYS A 114 -9.71 -2.59 1.57
N LEU A 115 -10.89 -3.19 1.66
CA LEU A 115 -11.57 -3.42 2.93
C LEU A 115 -10.78 -4.38 3.83
N LYS A 116 -10.16 -5.42 3.27
CA LYS A 116 -9.27 -6.31 4.02
C LYS A 116 -8.03 -5.57 4.52
N GLN A 117 -7.42 -4.73 3.68
CA GLN A 117 -6.30 -3.86 4.06
C GLN A 117 -6.69 -2.93 5.21
N GLU A 118 -7.84 -2.25 5.12
CA GLU A 118 -8.35 -1.36 6.16
C GLU A 118 -8.50 -2.10 7.50
N LYS A 119 -9.08 -3.30 7.48
CA LYS A 119 -9.22 -4.13 8.66
C LYS A 119 -7.86 -4.49 9.27
N GLN A 120 -6.90 -4.93 8.46
CA GLN A 120 -5.56 -5.27 8.95
C GLN A 120 -4.86 -4.07 9.58
N CYS A 121 -4.97 -2.88 8.97
CA CYS A 121 -4.44 -1.65 9.54
C CYS A 121 -5.14 -1.28 10.86
N ALA A 122 -6.46 -1.44 10.94
CA ALA A 122 -7.21 -1.19 12.16
C ALA A 122 -6.82 -2.15 13.29
N ASP A 123 -6.71 -3.44 12.99
CA ASP A 123 -6.29 -4.47 13.95
C ASP A 123 -4.87 -4.17 14.49
N LEU A 124 -3.96 -3.69 13.63
CA LEU A 124 -2.60 -3.31 14.04
C LEU A 124 -2.56 -2.07 14.95
N VAL A 125 -3.38 -1.06 14.66
CA VAL A 125 -3.40 0.22 15.41
C VAL A 125 -4.14 0.09 16.73
N GLN A 126 -5.20 -0.72 16.77
CA GLN A 126 -6.05 -0.85 17.95
C GLN A 126 -5.55 -1.89 18.95
N ASP A 127 -4.54 -2.70 18.60
CA ASP A 127 -3.93 -3.63 19.54
C ASP A 127 -3.02 -2.88 20.53
N PRO A 128 -3.40 -2.77 21.82
CA PRO A 128 -2.61 -2.07 22.83
C PRO A 128 -1.34 -2.83 23.23
N ALA A 129 -1.18 -4.09 22.78
CA ALA A 129 -0.02 -4.92 23.07
C ALA A 129 1.05 -4.94 21.96
N ASN A 130 0.81 -4.25 20.84
CA ASN A 130 1.75 -4.11 19.72
C ASN A 130 2.87 -3.09 19.97
#